data_AF-A0A1J7FMD3-F1
#
_entry.id   AF-A0A1J7FMD3-F1
#
_cell.length_a   1.000
_cell.length_b   1.000
_cell.length_c   1.000
_cell.angle_alpha   90.00
_cell.angle_beta   90.00
_cell.angle_gamma   90.00
#
_symmetry.space_group_name_H-M   'P 1'
#
loop_
_entity.id
_entity.type
_entity.pdbx_description
1 polymer ?
#
loop_
_entity_poly.entity_id
_entity_poly.type
_entity_poly.pdbx_seq_one_letter_code
_entity_poly.pdbx_strand_id
1 'polypeptide(L)'
;MENTNTLLYLCLILLSISLHFVLTQSAPENSLITQLPGFNGTLPSKHYAGYVTVEKSHEKNLYYYFVASEGNPSKDPVVLWLNGGPGCSSFDGFVYEHGPFNFEKPKTKGTLPKLHLNPYSWSKV
;
A
#
# COMPACT_ATOMS: atom_id res chain seq x y z
N MET A 1 32.72 43.33 -0.46
CA MET A 1 32.50 42.60 -1.73
C MET A 1 32.58 41.09 -1.56
N GLU A 2 33.30 40.53 -0.58
CA GLU A 2 33.33 39.08 -0.31
C GLU A 2 32.00 38.48 0.15
N ASN A 3 31.24 39.14 1.04
CA ASN A 3 29.97 38.61 1.56
C ASN A 3 28.89 38.39 0.49
N THR A 4 28.87 39.20 -0.57
CA THR A 4 27.88 39.07 -1.65
C THR A 4 28.11 37.83 -2.49
N ASN A 5 29.38 37.47 -2.73
CA ASN A 5 29.74 36.27 -3.48
C ASN A 5 29.42 35.01 -2.67
N THR A 6 29.72 34.98 -1.37
CA THR A 6 29.38 33.85 -0.49
C THR A 6 27.87 33.61 -0.44
N LEU A 7 27.06 34.66 -0.34
CA LEU A 7 25.61 34.55 -0.36
C LEU A 7 25.09 33.99 -1.69
N LEU A 8 25.66 34.44 -2.82
CA LEU A 8 25.31 33.95 -4.15
C LEU A 8 25.61 32.45 -4.30
N TYR A 9 26.78 31.99 -3.85
CA TYR A 9 27.13 30.57 -3.86
C TYR A 9 26.19 29.73 -3.00
N LEU A 10 25.81 30.22 -1.81
CA LEU A 10 24.86 29.53 -0.95
C LEU A 10 23.49 29.39 -1.63
N CYS A 11 22.99 30.45 -2.28
CA CYS A 11 21.75 30.42 -3.04
C CYS A 11 21.81 29.43 -4.21
N LEU A 12 22.92 29.38 -4.95
CA LEU A 12 23.10 28.43 -6.06
C LEU A 12 23.14 26.97 -5.58
N ILE A 13 23.74 26.70 -4.42
CA ILE A 13 23.75 25.36 -3.80
C ILE A 13 22.34 24.98 -3.32
N LEU A 14 21.61 25.89 -2.68
CA LEU A 14 20.24 25.62 -2.24
C LEU A 14 19.31 25.38 -3.43
N LEU A 15 19.48 26.16 -4.51
CA LEU A 15 18.73 25.97 -5.75
C LEU A 15 19.07 24.62 -6.39
N SER A 16 20.35 24.23 -6.47
CA SER A 16 20.74 22.93 -7.03
C SER A 16 20.21 21.76 -6.20
N ILE A 17 20.25 21.83 -4.87
CA ILE A 17 19.65 20.81 -3.98
C ILE A 17 18.14 20.72 -4.22
N SER A 18 17.44 21.85 -4.37
CA SER A 18 16.00 21.86 -4.65
C SER A 18 15.64 21.25 -6.01
N LEU A 19 16.49 21.44 -7.04
CA LEU A 19 16.27 20.86 -8.38
C LEU A 19 16.54 19.35 -8.45
N HIS A 20 17.38 18.81 -7.57
CA HIS A 20 17.64 17.37 -7.47
C HIS A 20 16.72 16.66 -6.46
N PHE A 21 15.83 17.40 -5.78
CA PHE A 21 14.84 16.82 -4.90
C PHE A 21 13.71 16.20 -5.74
N VAL A 22 13.87 14.94 -6.12
CA VAL A 22 12.78 14.17 -6.72
C VAL A 22 11.70 13.98 -5.66
N LEU A 23 10.52 14.54 -5.90
CA LEU A 23 9.33 14.25 -5.10
C LEU A 23 8.96 12.78 -5.31
N THR A 24 9.46 11.90 -4.45
CA THR A 24 8.99 10.52 -4.39
C THR A 24 7.60 10.56 -3.78
N GLN A 25 6.57 10.13 -4.52
CA GLN A 25 5.26 9.93 -3.91
C GLN A 25 5.31 8.68 -3.02
N SER A 26 5.40 8.89 -1.70
CA SER A 26 5.08 7.84 -0.74
C SER A 26 3.58 7.62 -0.74
N ALA A 27 3.12 6.38 -0.85
CA ALA A 27 1.70 6.01 -0.83
C ALA A 27 0.88 6.59 -2.02
N PRO A 28 0.98 5.98 -3.22
CA PRO A 28 0.42 6.52 -4.45
C PRO A 28 -1.12 6.59 -4.40
N GLU A 29 -1.67 7.78 -4.66
CA GLU A 29 -3.10 8.06 -4.54
C GLU A 29 -3.94 7.23 -5.51
N ASN A 30 -3.42 6.97 -6.71
CA ASN A 30 -4.09 6.12 -7.70
C ASN A 30 -4.24 4.65 -7.28
N SER A 31 -3.48 4.22 -6.27
CA SER A 31 -3.54 2.86 -5.72
C SER A 31 -4.41 2.80 -4.46
N LEU A 32 -4.84 3.95 -3.92
CA LEU A 32 -5.63 4.02 -2.70
C LEU A 32 -7.01 3.38 -2.91
N ILE A 33 -7.33 2.39 -2.07
CA ILE A 33 -8.65 1.78 -2.03
C ILE A 33 -9.52 2.58 -1.07
N THR A 34 -10.54 3.23 -1.60
CA THR A 34 -11.48 4.03 -0.80
C THR A 34 -12.69 3.22 -0.34
N GLN A 35 -13.08 2.19 -1.09
CA GLN A 35 -14.22 1.32 -0.79
C GLN A 35 -13.98 -0.09 -1.35
N LEU A 36 -14.55 -1.09 -0.68
CA LEU A 36 -14.55 -2.48 -1.12
C LEU A 36 -15.98 -2.98 -1.33
N PRO A 37 -16.31 -3.59 -2.49
CA PRO A 37 -17.60 -4.23 -2.68
C PRO A 37 -17.86 -5.30 -1.61
N GLY A 38 -19.04 -5.28 -1.00
CA GLY A 38 -19.40 -6.20 0.07
C GLY A 38 -19.02 -5.77 1.48
N PHE A 39 -18.21 -4.70 1.65
CA PHE A 39 -17.93 -4.11 2.96
C PHE A 39 -18.75 -2.83 3.17
N ASN A 40 -19.68 -2.87 4.13
CA ASN A 40 -20.52 -1.73 4.47
C ASN A 40 -19.96 -1.07 5.74
N GLY A 41 -18.94 -0.23 5.58
CA GLY A 41 -18.29 0.49 6.68
C GLY A 41 -17.10 1.33 6.22
N THR A 42 -16.51 2.07 7.14
CA THR A 42 -15.24 2.78 6.93
C THR A 42 -14.08 1.81 7.13
N LEU A 43 -13.12 1.81 6.22
CA LEU A 43 -11.89 1.01 6.37
C LEU A 43 -11.13 1.46 7.64
N PRO A 44 -10.72 0.54 8.53
CA PRO A 44 -10.02 0.90 9.77
C PRO A 44 -8.66 1.57 9.55
N SER A 45 -8.03 1.30 8.40
CA SER A 45 -6.75 1.89 8.00
C SER A 45 -6.72 2.14 6.48
N LYS A 46 -5.62 2.69 5.97
CA LYS A 46 -5.45 2.92 4.53
C LYS A 46 -5.08 1.62 3.82
N HIS A 47 -5.77 1.34 2.72
CA HIS A 47 -5.51 0.18 1.87
C HIS A 47 -5.00 0.65 0.52
N TYR A 48 -4.05 -0.08 -0.07
CA TYR A 48 -3.50 0.22 -1.38
C TYR A 48 -3.41 -1.05 -2.22
N ALA A 49 -3.75 -1.00 -3.50
CA ALA A 49 -3.53 -2.12 -4.39
C ALA A 49 -3.08 -1.65 -5.78
N GLY A 50 -2.22 -2.43 -6.41
CA GLY A 50 -1.65 -2.07 -7.70
C GLY A 50 -0.60 -3.06 -8.16
N TYR A 51 0.31 -2.60 -9.00
CA TYR A 51 1.38 -3.42 -9.56
C TYR A 51 2.75 -2.82 -9.27
N VAL A 52 3.72 -3.68 -8.94
CA VAL A 52 5.13 -3.34 -8.86
C VAL A 52 5.86 -4.01 -10.02
N THR A 53 6.52 -3.21 -10.86
CA THR A 53 7.35 -3.74 -11.94
C THR A 53 8.64 -4.30 -11.38
N VAL A 54 8.85 -5.60 -11.57
CA VAL A 54 10.05 -6.33 -11.10
C VAL A 54 11.07 -6.54 -12.23
N GLU A 55 10.63 -6.52 -13.48
CA GLU A 55 11.52 -6.62 -14.64
C GLU A 55 11.00 -5.77 -15.80
N LYS A 56 11.62 -4.60 -16.01
CA LYS A 56 11.16 -3.62 -17.01
C LYS A 56 11.27 -4.11 -18.45
N SER A 57 12.34 -4.84 -18.79
CA SER A 57 12.61 -5.32 -20.15
C SER A 57 11.59 -6.36 -20.64
N HIS A 58 10.96 -7.08 -19.71
CA HIS A 58 9.97 -8.13 -20.00
C HIS A 58 8.58 -7.79 -19.43
N GLU A 59 8.36 -6.54 -19.02
CA GLU A 59 7.10 -6.05 -18.46
C GLU A 59 6.54 -6.94 -17.33
N LYS A 60 7.41 -7.56 -16.54
CA LYS A 60 6.96 -8.42 -15.43
C LYS A 60 6.52 -7.54 -14.27
N ASN A 61 5.24 -7.67 -13.92
CA ASN A 61 4.59 -6.91 -12.88
C ASN A 61 4.00 -7.86 -11.84
N LEU A 62 4.26 -7.61 -10.56
CA LEU A 62 3.63 -8.31 -9.45
C LEU A 62 2.48 -7.48 -8.91
N TYR A 63 1.30 -8.07 -8.82
CA TYR A 63 0.17 -7.45 -8.13
C TYR A 63 0.42 -7.45 -6.62
N TYR A 64 0.04 -6.37 -5.95
CA TYR A 64 0.05 -6.27 -4.49
C TYR A 64 -1.29 -5.76 -3.96
N TYR A 65 -1.62 -6.19 -2.75
CA TYR A 65 -2.61 -5.55 -1.90
C TYR A 65 -1.96 -5.30 -0.53
N PHE A 66 -1.87 -4.03 -0.14
CA PHE A 66 -1.24 -3.56 1.08
C PHE A 66 -2.30 -2.96 2.02
N VAL A 67 -2.20 -3.30 3.30
CA VAL A 67 -3.02 -2.77 4.37
C VAL A 67 -2.08 -2.08 5.35
N ALA A 68 -2.24 -0.79 5.55
CA ALA A 68 -1.50 -0.08 6.59
C ALA A 68 -1.92 -0.60 7.97
N SER A 69 -1.01 -0.56 8.95
CA SER A 69 -1.36 -0.90 10.33
C SER A 69 -2.55 -0.08 10.83
N GLU A 70 -3.42 -0.73 11.60
CA GLU A 70 -4.54 -0.14 12.34
C GLU A 70 -4.07 0.52 13.65
N GLY A 71 -2.82 0.26 14.09
CA GLY A 71 -2.18 0.84 15.26
C GLY A 71 -1.47 2.17 14.94
N ASN A 72 -0.15 2.15 14.90
CA ASN A 72 0.69 3.28 14.49
C ASN A 72 1.46 2.97 13.19
N PRO A 73 0.84 3.11 12.01
CA PRO A 73 1.48 2.80 10.73
C PRO A 73 2.76 3.58 10.40
N SER A 74 3.12 4.62 11.17
CA SER A 74 4.42 5.30 11.04
C SER A 74 5.57 4.66 11.83
N LYS A 75 5.25 3.77 12.78
CA LYS A 75 6.20 3.09 13.67
C LYS A 75 6.16 1.57 13.55
N ASP A 76 5.00 1.03 13.20
CA ASP A 76 4.77 -0.40 13.10
C ASP A 76 5.52 -0.98 11.88
N PRO A 77 5.93 -2.26 11.93
CA PRO A 77 6.74 -2.86 10.88
C PRO A 77 5.96 -3.07 9.58
N VAL A 78 6.69 -3.12 8.46
CA VAL A 78 6.14 -3.62 7.19
C VAL A 78 6.36 -5.12 7.11
N VAL A 79 5.29 -5.88 6.92
CA VAL A 79 5.33 -7.35 6.77
C VAL A 79 4.99 -7.72 5.32
N LEU A 80 5.89 -8.47 4.67
CA LEU A 80 5.63 -9.09 3.38
C LEU A 80 5.11 -10.52 3.61
N TRP A 81 3.95 -10.82 3.05
CA TRP A 81 3.37 -12.16 3.07
C TRP A 81 3.37 -12.78 1.68
N LEU A 82 3.83 -14.03 1.57
CA LEU A 82 3.89 -14.80 0.33
C LEU A 82 3.34 -16.22 0.55
N ASN A 83 2.24 -16.56 -0.11
CA ASN A 83 1.78 -17.94 -0.18
C ASN A 83 2.70 -18.77 -1.11
N GLY A 84 2.76 -20.07 -0.85
CA GLY A 84 3.65 -21.01 -1.53
C GLY A 84 3.06 -21.66 -2.80
N GLY A 85 3.18 -22.99 -2.90
CA GLY A 85 2.79 -23.78 -4.06
C GLY A 85 3.97 -24.55 -4.65
N PRO A 86 4.50 -24.17 -5.84
CA PRO A 86 4.55 -22.82 -6.42
C PRO A 86 3.33 -22.38 -7.25
N GLY A 87 3.09 -21.07 -7.34
CA GLY A 87 2.08 -20.46 -8.22
C GLY A 87 0.75 -20.12 -7.55
N CYS A 88 0.57 -20.42 -6.26
CA CYS A 88 -0.60 -19.99 -5.52
C CYS A 88 -0.55 -18.48 -5.27
N SER A 89 -1.71 -17.83 -5.32
CA SER A 89 -1.80 -16.39 -5.05
C SER A 89 -1.61 -16.10 -3.58
N SER A 90 -0.81 -15.08 -3.25
CA SER A 90 -0.74 -14.56 -1.88
C SER A 90 -2.01 -13.84 -1.42
N PHE A 91 -2.93 -13.59 -2.36
CA PHE A 91 -4.27 -13.11 -2.04
C PHE A 91 -5.12 -14.17 -1.33
N ASP A 92 -4.72 -15.44 -1.37
CA ASP A 92 -5.32 -16.52 -0.57
C ASP A 92 -5.18 -16.22 0.93
N GLY A 93 -3.97 -15.89 1.39
CA GLY A 93 -3.74 -15.52 2.80
C GLY A 93 -4.44 -14.24 3.23
N PHE A 94 -4.59 -13.29 2.29
CA PHE A 94 -5.41 -12.10 2.53
C PHE A 94 -6.89 -12.44 2.76
N VAL A 95 -7.46 -13.38 1.99
CA VAL A 95 -8.89 -13.69 2.02
C VAL A 95 -9.26 -14.71 3.10
N TYR A 96 -8.41 -15.72 3.32
CA TYR A 96 -8.77 -16.90 4.10
C TYR A 96 -7.93 -17.13 5.35
N GLU A 97 -6.80 -16.44 5.51
CA GLU A 97 -5.90 -16.65 6.64
C GLU A 97 -5.96 -15.47 7.63
N HIS A 98 -5.25 -14.38 7.33
CA HIS A 98 -4.96 -13.32 8.32
C HIS A 98 -5.20 -11.90 7.83
N GLY A 99 -5.83 -11.73 6.67
CA GLY A 99 -6.20 -10.40 6.19
C GLY A 99 -7.32 -9.72 7.01
N PRO A 100 -7.63 -8.46 6.68
CA PRO A 100 -8.52 -7.59 7.47
C PRO A 100 -10.00 -7.96 7.40
N PHE A 101 -10.41 -8.86 6.51
CA PHE A 101 -11.81 -9.22 6.30
C PHE A 101 -12.06 -10.72 6.37
N ASN A 102 -13.13 -11.09 7.05
CA ASN A 102 -13.80 -12.37 6.93
C ASN A 102 -14.89 -12.30 5.85
N PHE A 103 -15.03 -13.36 5.06
CA PHE A 103 -15.96 -13.43 3.93
C PHE A 103 -17.18 -14.27 4.28
N GLU A 104 -18.36 -13.65 4.32
CA GLU A 104 -19.65 -14.32 4.44
C GLU A 104 -20.19 -14.63 3.05
N LYS A 105 -20.50 -15.92 2.80
CA LYS A 105 -21.05 -16.39 1.53
C LYS A 105 -22.35 -15.66 1.17
N PRO A 106 -22.56 -15.26 -0.09
CA PRO A 106 -23.81 -14.64 -0.52
C PRO A 106 -25.02 -15.57 -0.28
N LYS A 107 -26.11 -14.98 0.21
CA LYS A 107 -27.41 -15.68 0.40
C LYS A 107 -28.09 -16.01 -0.92
N THR A 108 -27.89 -15.17 -1.93
CA THR A 108 -28.46 -15.32 -3.27
C THR A 108 -27.34 -15.60 -4.26
N LYS A 109 -27.48 -16.64 -5.08
CA LYS A 109 -26.48 -16.97 -6.11
C LYS A 109 -26.31 -15.78 -7.06
N GLY A 110 -25.07 -15.38 -7.31
CA GLY A 110 -24.75 -14.26 -8.20
C GLY A 110 -24.65 -12.89 -7.50
N THR A 111 -24.90 -12.80 -6.19
CA THR A 111 -24.63 -11.56 -5.43
C THR A 111 -23.23 -11.58 -4.81
N LEU A 112 -22.74 -10.39 -4.42
CA LEU A 112 -21.45 -10.25 -3.74
C LEU A 112 -21.43 -10.95 -2.36
N PRO A 113 -20.28 -11.49 -1.93
CA PRO A 113 -20.10 -11.87 -0.53
C PRO A 113 -20.19 -10.63 0.36
N LYS A 114 -20.59 -10.83 1.62
CA LYS A 114 -20.54 -9.77 2.63
C LYS A 114 -19.20 -9.88 3.37
N LEU A 115 -18.54 -8.74 3.56
CA LEU A 115 -17.27 -8.64 4.27
C LEU A 115 -17.52 -8.14 5.69
N HIS A 116 -16.85 -8.76 6.66
CA HIS A 116 -16.83 -8.34 8.06
C HIS A 116 -15.39 -8.18 8.50
N LEU A 117 -15.10 -7.29 9.44
CA LEU A 117 -13.75 -7.14 9.95
C LEU A 117 -13.27 -8.44 10.61
N ASN A 118 -12.04 -8.84 10.33
CA ASN A 118 -11.38 -9.93 11.03
C ASN A 118 -10.78 -9.41 12.35
N PRO A 119 -11.29 -9.85 13.52
CA PRO A 119 -10.76 -9.40 14.80
C PRO A 119 -9.32 -9.86 15.06
N TYR A 120 -8.83 -10.84 14.29
CA TYR A 120 -7.49 -11.42 14.41
C TYR A 120 -6.59 -11.07 13.21
N SER A 121 -6.95 -10.03 12.45
CA SER A 121 -6.13 -9.55 11.33
C SER A 121 -4.70 -9.21 11.79
N TRP A 122 -3.72 -9.56 10.98
CA TRP A 122 -2.32 -9.16 11.22
C TRP A 122 -2.09 -7.65 11.08
N SER A 123 -3.02 -6.90 10.48
CA SER A 123 -2.95 -5.43 10.42
C SER A 123 -3.22 -4.73 11.76
N LYS A 124 -3.56 -5.46 12.83
CA LYS A 124 -3.94 -4.87 14.13
C LYS A 124 -2.78 -4.56 15.08
N VAL A 125 -1.54 -4.93 14.72
CA VAL A 125 -0.34 -4.80 15.55
C VAL A 125 0.54 -3.64 15.14
#